data_AF-A0A8X7BWR7-F1
#
_entry.id   AF-A0A8X7BWR7-F1
#
_cell.length_a   1.000
_cell.length_b   1.000
_cell.length_c   1.000
_cell.angle_alpha   90.00
_cell.angle_beta   90.00
_cell.angle_gamma   90.00
#
_symmetry.space_group_name_H-M   'P 1'
#
loop_
_entity.id
_entity.type
_entity.pdbx_description
1 polymer ?
#
loop_
_entity_poly.entity_id
_entity_poly.type
_entity_poly.pdbx_seq_one_letter_code
_entity_poly.pdbx_strand_id
1 'polypeptide(L)'
;MKTVNIYQLHPEENVYLTDEKDTNEDTFVPVLPADVCGKTEISTKIDEEIPHETSFDTKEPSTSQGRVNLLHVTGIMSPLPLNHIKIVKKRLKKFTRHQSDRYGKLKPNWRKPKGIDNRVRRRFKGQRKMPKIGYGSCKKTKHLLPNGFRKVNVRNVKELECLMMCNRRFCAEIHHAVSSKKRKVIVERAQQLCIRVINANARLRSEENE
;
A
#
# COMPACT_ATOMS: atom_id res chain seq x y z
N MET A 1 -41.48 -5.26 -62.08
CA MET A 1 -40.55 -6.10 -61.28
C MET A 1 -40.73 -5.75 -59.82
N LYS A 2 -40.85 -6.73 -58.91
CA LYS A 2 -40.88 -6.54 -57.45
C LYS A 2 -40.00 -7.63 -56.83
N THR A 3 -38.87 -7.26 -56.23
CA THR A 3 -38.00 -8.19 -55.51
C THR A 3 -38.51 -8.36 -54.09
N VAL A 4 -38.88 -9.59 -53.73
CA VAL A 4 -39.24 -9.97 -52.35
C VAL A 4 -38.17 -10.96 -51.89
N ASN A 5 -37.44 -10.62 -50.83
CA ASN A 5 -36.54 -11.56 -50.14
C ASN A 5 -37.16 -11.98 -48.80
N ILE A 6 -36.87 -13.22 -48.41
CA ILE A 6 -37.79 -14.07 -47.64
C ILE A 6 -36.97 -14.83 -46.58
N TYR A 7 -37.30 -14.59 -45.30
CA TYR A 7 -36.89 -15.36 -44.12
C TYR A 7 -35.35 -15.39 -43.85
N GLN A 8 -34.82 -15.88 -42.72
CA GLN A 8 -35.33 -16.91 -41.80
C GLN A 8 -34.86 -16.71 -40.33
N LEU A 9 -35.61 -17.28 -39.38
CA LEU A 9 -35.39 -17.21 -37.93
C LEU A 9 -35.46 -18.61 -37.31
N HIS A 10 -34.42 -18.99 -36.53
CA HIS A 10 -34.34 -20.17 -35.64
C HIS A 10 -34.50 -21.56 -36.34
N PRO A 11 -33.93 -22.66 -35.79
CA PRO A 11 -34.44 -23.32 -34.57
C PRO A 11 -33.37 -23.91 -33.60
N GLU A 12 -33.77 -24.17 -32.34
CA GLU A 12 -33.55 -25.39 -31.50
C GLU A 12 -32.10 -25.97 -31.33
N GLU A 13 -31.73 -26.91 -30.44
CA GLU A 13 -32.29 -27.73 -29.34
C GLU A 13 -31.07 -28.18 -28.44
N ASN A 14 -31.13 -28.80 -27.24
CA ASN A 14 -32.20 -29.12 -26.28
C ASN A 14 -31.64 -29.18 -24.82
N VAL A 15 -32.52 -29.52 -23.89
CA VAL A 15 -32.46 -29.83 -22.44
C VAL A 15 -32.01 -31.27 -22.14
N TYR A 16 -31.39 -31.52 -20.96
CA TYR A 16 -31.59 -32.75 -20.17
C TYR A 16 -31.39 -32.52 -18.65
N LEU A 17 -32.10 -33.29 -17.82
CA LEU A 17 -32.13 -33.23 -16.34
C LEU A 17 -32.54 -34.61 -15.78
N THR A 18 -31.79 -35.17 -14.82
CA THR A 18 -32.18 -36.31 -13.96
C THR A 18 -31.36 -36.32 -12.66
N ASP A 19 -31.94 -36.80 -11.56
CA ASP A 19 -31.38 -36.74 -10.20
C ASP A 19 -31.07 -38.14 -9.57
N GLU A 20 -30.39 -38.10 -8.41
CA GLU A 20 -30.34 -39.09 -7.30
C GLU A 20 -29.63 -40.47 -7.42
N LYS A 21 -28.68 -40.68 -6.47
CA LYS A 21 -28.44 -41.90 -5.63
C LYS A 21 -27.85 -43.18 -6.27
N ASP A 22 -27.11 -44.05 -5.57
CA ASP A 22 -26.57 -44.07 -4.19
C ASP A 22 -25.37 -45.06 -4.04
N THR A 23 -24.76 -45.13 -2.85
CA THR A 23 -23.84 -46.19 -2.30
C THR A 23 -22.38 -46.37 -2.79
N ASN A 24 -21.48 -46.45 -1.79
CA ASN A 24 -20.33 -47.37 -1.59
C ASN A 24 -19.15 -47.43 -2.61
N GLU A 25 -17.88 -47.63 -2.21
CA GLU A 25 -17.21 -47.66 -0.89
C GLU A 25 -15.68 -47.39 -1.05
N ASP A 26 -14.91 -47.44 0.04
CA ASP A 26 -13.45 -47.63 0.12
C ASP A 26 -12.47 -46.73 -0.68
N THR A 27 -11.80 -45.80 0.03
CA THR A 27 -10.40 -46.06 0.48
C THR A 27 -9.82 -44.97 1.42
N PHE A 28 -9.92 -45.26 2.72
CA PHE A 28 -8.86 -45.13 3.73
C PHE A 28 -8.08 -43.79 3.91
N VAL A 29 -8.43 -43.05 4.97
CA VAL A 29 -7.58 -42.00 5.57
C VAL A 29 -6.75 -42.61 6.71
N PRO A 30 -5.41 -42.45 6.75
CA PRO A 30 -4.60 -42.93 7.87
C PRO A 30 -4.79 -42.05 9.11
N VAL A 31 -5.34 -42.63 10.18
CA VAL A 31 -5.41 -42.03 11.52
C VAL A 31 -4.08 -42.24 12.24
N LEU A 32 -3.58 -41.21 12.93
CA LEU A 32 -2.42 -41.33 13.82
C LEU A 32 -2.84 -41.97 15.15
N PRO A 33 -2.25 -43.11 15.57
CA PRO A 33 -2.47 -43.67 16.90
C PRO A 33 -1.73 -42.85 17.98
N ALA A 34 -2.28 -42.86 19.18
CA ALA A 34 -1.62 -42.40 20.39
C ALA A 34 -1.01 -43.57 21.18
N ASP A 35 -0.20 -43.23 22.18
CA ASP A 35 0.31 -44.07 23.27
C ASP A 35 1.22 -45.26 22.93
N VAL A 36 2.47 -45.20 23.44
CA VAL A 36 2.92 -46.07 24.54
C VAL A 36 4.16 -45.47 25.22
N CYS A 37 4.30 -45.74 26.51
CA CYS A 37 5.39 -45.24 27.38
C CYS A 37 6.74 -45.93 27.12
N GLY A 38 7.85 -45.18 27.19
CA GLY A 38 9.20 -45.72 27.24
C GLY A 38 10.19 -44.75 27.87
N LYS A 39 10.61 -45.01 29.12
CA LYS A 39 11.72 -44.29 29.78
C LYS A 39 13.02 -45.05 29.57
N THR A 40 14.01 -44.40 28.97
CA THR A 40 15.42 -44.82 29.04
C THR A 40 16.31 -43.58 29.16
N GLU A 41 16.97 -43.44 30.31
CA GLU A 41 18.02 -42.45 30.50
C GLU A 41 19.33 -42.98 29.91
N ILE A 42 19.94 -42.23 28.99
CA ILE A 42 21.37 -42.38 28.65
C ILE A 42 21.96 -40.97 28.62
N SER A 43 22.96 -40.75 29.47
CA SER A 43 23.72 -39.52 29.52
C SER A 43 25.11 -39.74 28.92
N THR A 44 25.52 -38.84 28.03
CA THR A 44 26.92 -38.60 27.71
C THR A 44 27.08 -37.13 27.34
N LYS A 45 28.07 -36.47 27.95
CA LYS A 45 28.56 -35.18 27.47
C LYS A 45 29.55 -35.45 26.34
N ILE A 46 29.52 -34.63 25.30
CA ILE A 46 30.66 -34.42 24.41
C ILE A 46 30.77 -32.91 24.23
N ASP A 47 31.59 -32.31 25.09
CA ASP A 47 32.07 -30.94 24.93
C ASP A 47 33.35 -31.02 24.09
N GLU A 48 33.31 -30.65 22.80
CA GLU A 48 34.51 -30.62 21.94
C GLU A 48 34.62 -29.31 21.14
N GLU A 49 35.49 -28.46 21.71
CA GLU A 49 36.21 -27.30 21.20
C GLU A 49 35.88 -26.72 19.80
N ILE A 50 35.47 -25.44 19.79
CA ILE A 50 35.57 -24.57 18.61
C ILE A 50 37.04 -24.12 18.48
N PRO A 51 37.76 -24.44 17.39
CA PRO A 51 39.15 -24.03 17.23
C PRO A 51 39.30 -22.52 17.05
N HIS A 52 40.37 -22.01 17.66
CA HIS A 52 40.71 -20.59 17.84
C HIS A 52 40.84 -19.79 16.53
N GLU A 53 40.61 -18.47 16.62
CA GLU A 53 40.85 -17.53 15.52
C GLU A 53 42.30 -17.58 15.02
N THR A 54 42.48 -17.47 13.69
CA THR A 54 43.75 -17.10 13.05
C THR A 54 43.55 -15.82 12.24
N SER A 55 44.20 -14.74 12.67
CA SER A 55 44.05 -13.41 12.08
C SER A 55 44.77 -13.32 10.72
N PHE A 56 44.01 -13.11 9.65
CA PHE A 56 44.56 -12.75 8.34
C PHE A 56 44.50 -11.23 8.11
N ASP A 57 45.67 -10.59 8.05
CA ASP A 57 45.82 -9.16 7.76
C ASP A 57 45.48 -8.79 6.31
N THR A 58 44.19 -8.68 5.97
CA THR A 58 43.75 -8.02 4.73
C THR A 58 43.82 -6.50 4.89
N LYS A 59 45.03 -5.98 4.73
CA LYS A 59 45.42 -4.56 4.70
C LYS A 59 44.52 -3.73 3.77
N GLU A 60 43.71 -2.83 4.32
CA GLU A 60 42.85 -1.95 3.50
C GLU A 60 43.68 -1.03 2.58
N PRO A 61 43.37 -0.95 1.27
CA PRO A 61 44.01 -0.01 0.37
C PRO A 61 43.42 1.39 0.53
N SER A 62 44.11 2.26 1.27
CA SER A 62 43.77 3.68 1.33
C SER A 62 43.99 4.34 -0.03
N THR A 63 42.89 4.79 -0.66
CA THR A 63 42.94 5.64 -1.87
C THR A 63 41.86 6.70 -1.75
N SER A 64 42.23 7.93 -2.07
CA SER A 64 41.42 9.12 -1.83
C SER A 64 40.71 9.63 -3.09
N GLN A 65 39.72 10.48 -2.85
CA GLN A 65 38.94 11.25 -3.84
C GLN A 65 37.87 10.47 -4.63
N GLY A 66 36.65 11.00 -4.60
CA GLY A 66 35.50 10.47 -5.34
C GLY A 66 34.23 10.40 -4.50
N ARG A 67 33.47 11.49 -4.41
CA ARG A 67 32.06 11.44 -3.95
C ARG A 67 31.17 10.84 -5.06
N VAL A 68 31.37 9.55 -5.33
CA VAL A 68 30.36 8.74 -6.03
C VAL A 68 29.16 8.56 -5.10
N ASN A 69 27.94 8.66 -5.65
CA ASN A 69 26.73 8.72 -4.84
C ASN A 69 26.38 7.35 -4.23
N LEU A 70 26.77 7.13 -2.97
CA LEU A 70 26.51 5.92 -2.20
C LEU A 70 25.01 5.76 -1.87
N LEU A 71 24.24 5.25 -2.82
CA LEU A 71 22.80 4.95 -2.68
C LEU A 71 22.40 3.59 -3.28
N HIS A 72 23.35 2.65 -3.44
CA HIS A 72 23.10 1.35 -4.08
C HIS A 72 23.70 0.12 -3.37
N VAL A 73 24.23 0.24 -2.15
CA VAL A 73 24.93 -0.87 -1.44
C VAL A 73 24.33 -1.18 -0.05
N THR A 74 23.03 -0.95 0.14
CA THR A 74 22.26 -1.59 1.22
C THR A 74 20.97 -2.16 0.65
N GLY A 75 20.74 -3.47 0.86
CA GLY A 75 19.78 -4.30 0.13
C GLY A 75 18.30 -4.10 0.51
N ILE A 76 17.78 -2.87 0.45
CA ILE A 76 16.36 -2.59 0.70
C ILE A 76 15.70 -2.17 -0.63
N MET A 77 15.11 -3.14 -1.34
CA MET A 77 14.46 -2.96 -2.66
C MET A 77 13.15 -2.14 -2.59
N SER A 78 13.23 -0.87 -2.22
CA SER A 78 12.08 0.03 -2.32
C SER A 78 11.84 0.40 -3.80
N PRO A 79 10.62 0.21 -4.34
CA PRO A 79 10.36 0.46 -5.76
C PRO A 79 10.52 1.95 -6.11
N LEU A 80 11.10 2.22 -7.28
CA LEU A 80 11.16 3.56 -7.87
C LEU A 80 9.87 3.90 -8.65
N PRO A 81 9.38 5.15 -8.58
CA PRO A 81 8.13 5.56 -9.23
C PRO A 81 8.28 5.51 -10.75
N LEU A 82 7.26 5.02 -11.46
CA LEU A 82 7.25 5.03 -12.93
C LEU A 82 7.14 6.44 -13.52
N ASN A 83 6.56 7.41 -12.81
CA ASN A 83 6.20 8.73 -13.34
C ASN A 83 6.66 9.88 -12.43
N HIS A 84 7.88 10.39 -12.62
CA HIS A 84 8.38 11.58 -11.92
C HIS A 84 7.94 12.89 -12.60
N ILE A 85 6.64 13.21 -12.51
CA ILE A 85 6.05 14.42 -13.12
C ILE A 85 6.05 15.60 -12.12
N LYS A 86 6.74 16.70 -12.47
CA LYS A 86 6.83 17.93 -11.65
C LYS A 86 5.45 18.46 -11.26
N ILE A 87 5.15 18.50 -9.95
CA ILE A 87 3.82 18.80 -9.43
C ILE A 87 3.57 20.32 -9.33
N VAL A 88 3.16 20.95 -10.42
CA VAL A 88 2.75 22.37 -10.41
C VAL A 88 1.41 22.55 -9.68
N LYS A 89 1.36 23.46 -8.69
CA LYS A 89 0.14 23.85 -7.96
C LYS A 89 -0.22 25.31 -8.24
N LYS A 90 -1.38 25.55 -8.85
CA LYS A 90 -1.91 26.90 -9.16
C LYS A 90 -2.14 27.81 -7.94
N ARG A 91 -2.24 27.23 -6.73
CA ARG A 91 -2.43 27.95 -5.47
C ARG A 91 -2.00 27.06 -4.31
N LEU A 92 -1.13 27.58 -3.43
CA LEU A 92 -0.71 26.90 -2.20
C LEU A 92 -1.55 27.31 -0.96
N LYS A 93 -1.91 28.59 -0.85
CA LYS A 93 -2.68 29.12 0.29
C LYS A 93 -4.10 28.50 0.34
N LYS A 94 -4.49 27.92 1.48
CA LYS A 94 -5.82 27.32 1.73
C LYS A 94 -6.97 28.30 1.44
N PHE A 95 -8.19 27.77 1.23
CA PHE A 95 -9.41 28.56 1.11
C PHE A 95 -10.13 28.60 2.46
N THR A 96 -10.13 29.75 3.13
CA THR A 96 -10.58 29.91 4.52
C THR A 96 -11.81 30.81 4.63
N ARG A 97 -12.79 30.42 5.46
CA ARG A 97 -14.06 31.13 5.67
C ARG A 97 -13.85 32.59 6.12
N HIS A 98 -14.57 33.54 5.54
CA HIS A 98 -14.56 34.95 5.94
C HIS A 98 -14.70 35.12 7.47
N GLN A 99 -13.90 36.00 8.08
CA GLN A 99 -13.85 36.28 9.52
C GLN A 99 -13.48 35.10 10.45
N SER A 100 -12.93 34.00 9.91
CA SER A 100 -12.35 32.89 10.70
C SER A 100 -11.03 33.22 11.40
N ASP A 101 -10.50 34.42 11.16
CA ASP A 101 -9.34 35.04 11.79
C ASP A 101 -9.77 35.93 12.98
N ARG A 102 -10.88 36.65 12.83
CA ARG A 102 -11.40 37.57 13.85
C ARG A 102 -12.13 36.88 15.01
N TYR A 103 -12.77 35.72 14.77
CA TYR A 103 -13.63 35.08 15.78
C TYR A 103 -13.31 33.60 15.95
N GLY A 104 -12.88 33.19 17.15
CA GLY A 104 -12.60 31.77 17.47
C GLY A 104 -13.81 30.84 17.25
N LYS A 105 -15.04 31.36 17.43
CA LYS A 105 -16.30 30.66 17.10
C LYS A 105 -16.49 30.34 15.60
N LEU A 106 -15.73 30.94 14.68
CA LEU A 106 -15.80 30.67 13.25
C LEU A 106 -14.65 29.75 12.79
N LYS A 107 -14.86 28.43 12.88
CA LYS A 107 -13.95 27.42 12.30
C LYS A 107 -13.59 27.76 10.83
N PRO A 108 -12.31 27.62 10.40
CA PRO A 108 -11.82 28.14 9.11
C PRO A 108 -12.34 27.42 7.86
N ASN A 109 -13.04 26.29 8.02
CA ASN A 109 -13.58 25.45 6.94
C ASN A 109 -14.43 26.27 5.96
N TRP A 110 -14.12 26.19 4.66
CA TRP A 110 -14.73 27.02 3.62
C TRP A 110 -16.27 26.93 3.62
N ARG A 111 -16.93 28.10 3.56
CA ARG A 111 -18.37 28.26 3.31
C ARG A 111 -18.56 29.43 2.34
N LYS A 112 -19.44 29.28 1.34
CA LYS A 112 -19.78 30.34 0.37
C LYS A 112 -20.51 31.49 1.09
N PRO A 113 -20.01 32.74 1.06
CA PRO A 113 -20.69 33.86 1.71
C PRO A 113 -21.99 34.21 0.96
N LYS A 114 -23.10 34.35 1.71
CA LYS A 114 -24.44 34.64 1.15
C LYS A 114 -24.86 36.11 1.27
N GLY A 115 -24.60 36.76 2.40
CA GLY A 115 -25.11 38.10 2.76
C GLY A 115 -24.77 39.22 1.76
N ILE A 116 -25.64 40.23 1.68
CA ILE A 116 -25.72 41.19 0.57
C ILE A 116 -24.40 41.93 0.35
N ASP A 117 -23.92 42.63 1.39
CA ASP A 117 -22.77 43.53 1.33
C ASP A 117 -21.43 42.84 1.58
N ASN A 118 -21.43 41.51 1.64
CA ASN A 118 -20.22 40.77 1.95
C ASN A 118 -19.14 41.00 0.88
N ARG A 119 -18.03 41.63 1.29
CA ARG A 119 -16.94 42.03 0.39
C ARG A 119 -16.27 40.87 -0.36
N VAL A 120 -16.27 39.66 0.22
CA VAL A 120 -15.79 38.45 -0.47
C VAL A 120 -16.79 37.98 -1.53
N ARG A 121 -18.10 38.03 -1.24
CA ARG A 121 -19.18 37.73 -2.22
C ARG A 121 -19.10 38.65 -3.43
N ARG A 122 -18.92 39.96 -3.20
CA ARG A 122 -18.73 41.01 -4.23
C ARG A 122 -17.33 41.03 -4.88
N ARG A 123 -16.40 40.14 -4.47
CA ARG A 123 -15.08 39.88 -5.08
C ARG A 123 -14.06 41.05 -5.08
N PHE A 124 -14.17 42.01 -4.17
CA PHE A 124 -13.25 43.17 -4.13
C PHE A 124 -11.76 42.80 -4.02
N LYS A 125 -10.88 43.70 -4.49
CA LYS A 125 -9.41 43.61 -4.34
C LYS A 125 -9.02 43.51 -2.85
N GLY A 126 -7.87 42.87 -2.57
CA GLY A 126 -7.40 42.58 -1.22
C GLY A 126 -8.13 41.43 -0.48
N GLN A 127 -9.37 41.09 -0.87
CA GLN A 127 -10.17 40.10 -0.14
C GLN A 127 -9.88 38.64 -0.51
N ARG A 128 -10.23 37.73 0.42
CA ARG A 128 -10.02 36.28 0.29
C ARG A 128 -10.67 35.76 -1.01
N LYS A 129 -9.88 35.14 -1.89
CA LYS A 129 -10.37 34.58 -3.17
C LYS A 129 -11.32 33.39 -2.92
N MET A 130 -12.44 33.34 -3.63
CA MET A 130 -13.36 32.19 -3.61
C MET A 130 -12.83 31.03 -4.48
N PRO A 131 -13.12 29.76 -4.13
CA PRO A 131 -12.89 28.62 -5.02
C PRO A 131 -13.61 28.77 -6.36
N LYS A 132 -13.00 28.23 -7.42
CA LYS A 132 -13.49 28.15 -8.80
C LYS A 132 -12.85 26.91 -9.46
N ILE A 133 -13.52 26.33 -10.46
CA ILE A 133 -13.01 25.17 -11.24
C ILE A 133 -11.59 25.41 -11.82
N GLY A 134 -11.28 26.64 -12.23
CA GLY A 134 -9.98 27.01 -12.77
C GLY A 134 -8.77 26.75 -11.84
N TYR A 135 -8.97 26.66 -10.52
CA TYR A 135 -7.92 26.28 -9.56
C TYR A 135 -7.59 24.78 -9.54
N GLY A 136 -8.32 23.95 -10.31
CA GLY A 136 -8.06 22.51 -10.43
C GLY A 136 -6.64 22.20 -10.89
N SER A 137 -6.02 21.21 -10.23
CA SER A 137 -4.73 20.62 -10.65
C SER A 137 -4.89 19.82 -11.96
N CYS A 138 -3.79 19.65 -12.71
CA CYS A 138 -3.79 18.83 -13.92
C CYS A 138 -4.26 17.39 -13.63
N LYS A 139 -5.04 16.78 -14.54
CA LYS A 139 -5.56 15.41 -14.40
C LYS A 139 -4.42 14.41 -14.10
N LYS A 140 -3.28 14.51 -14.80
CA LYS A 140 -2.11 13.62 -14.64
C LYS A 140 -1.49 13.67 -13.22
N THR A 141 -1.41 14.85 -12.59
CA THR A 141 -0.79 15.04 -11.25
C THR A 141 -1.79 15.19 -10.09
N LYS A 142 -3.10 15.11 -10.36
CA LYS A 142 -4.15 15.09 -9.32
C LYS A 142 -3.97 13.83 -8.46
N HIS A 143 -3.95 14.00 -7.13
CA HIS A 143 -3.73 12.94 -6.13
C HIS A 143 -2.36 12.24 -6.17
N LEU A 144 -1.35 12.85 -6.80
CA LEU A 144 0.05 12.40 -6.71
C LEU A 144 0.72 12.96 -5.45
N LEU A 145 1.50 12.14 -4.75
CA LEU A 145 2.37 12.52 -3.64
C LEU A 145 3.68 13.15 -4.18
N PRO A 146 4.40 13.96 -3.38
CA PRO A 146 5.71 14.49 -3.79
C PRO A 146 6.68 13.38 -4.18
N ASN A 147 6.64 12.23 -3.50
CA ASN A 147 7.49 11.07 -3.75
C ASN A 147 7.18 10.31 -5.07
N GLY A 148 6.27 10.80 -5.94
CA GLY A 148 5.97 10.24 -7.27
C GLY A 148 4.87 9.17 -7.34
N PHE A 149 4.26 8.76 -6.23
CA PHE A 149 3.25 7.69 -6.16
C PHE A 149 1.84 8.22 -5.84
N ARG A 150 0.84 7.35 -5.95
CA ARG A 150 -0.54 7.57 -5.50
C ARG A 150 -0.79 6.72 -4.25
N LYS A 151 -1.24 7.31 -3.14
CA LYS A 151 -1.47 6.53 -1.92
C LYS A 151 -2.76 5.71 -1.98
N VAL A 152 -2.71 4.48 -1.49
CA VAL A 152 -3.87 3.59 -1.27
C VAL A 152 -3.91 3.23 0.21
N ASN A 153 -5.08 3.39 0.84
CA ASN A 153 -5.27 3.11 2.27
C ASN A 153 -5.60 1.62 2.47
N VAL A 154 -4.73 0.90 3.20
CA VAL A 154 -4.76 -0.56 3.36
C VAL A 154 -5.10 -0.95 4.81
N ARG A 155 -5.98 -1.93 4.99
CA ARG A 155 -6.49 -2.42 6.29
C ARG A 155 -6.12 -3.87 6.57
N ASN A 156 -5.93 -4.68 5.54
CA ASN A 156 -5.64 -6.12 5.63
C ASN A 156 -4.58 -6.54 4.58
N VAL A 157 -4.21 -7.81 4.59
CA VAL A 157 -3.18 -8.36 3.68
C VAL A 157 -3.69 -8.53 2.24
N LYS A 158 -4.96 -8.90 2.04
CA LYS A 158 -5.55 -9.11 0.70
C LYS A 158 -5.60 -7.82 -0.13
N GLU A 159 -5.89 -6.69 0.51
CA GLU A 159 -5.86 -5.34 -0.10
C GLU A 159 -4.46 -4.92 -0.60
N LEU A 160 -3.40 -5.53 -0.05
CA LEU A 160 -2.01 -5.28 -0.45
C LEU A 160 -1.65 -6.10 -1.72
N GLU A 161 -2.18 -7.32 -1.84
CA GLU A 161 -1.96 -8.20 -2.99
C GLU A 161 -2.59 -7.61 -4.27
N CYS A 162 -3.72 -6.90 -4.14
CA CYS A 162 -4.30 -6.06 -5.21
C CYS A 162 -3.35 -4.97 -5.75
N LEU A 163 -2.28 -4.62 -5.03
CA LEU A 163 -1.29 -3.61 -5.45
C LEU A 163 -0.02 -4.21 -6.07
N MET A 164 0.15 -5.54 -6.06
CA MET A 164 1.33 -6.25 -6.56
C MET A 164 1.72 -5.81 -7.99
N MET A 165 0.78 -5.90 -8.94
CA MET A 165 1.00 -5.50 -10.35
C MET A 165 1.22 -4.00 -10.55
N CYS A 166 0.90 -3.16 -9.56
CA CYS A 166 0.91 -1.70 -9.67
C CYS A 166 1.86 -1.02 -8.67
N ASN A 167 2.80 -1.77 -8.09
CA ASN A 167 3.76 -1.34 -7.06
C ASN A 167 4.57 -0.08 -7.44
N ARG A 168 4.91 0.14 -8.71
CA ARG A 168 5.62 1.35 -9.22
C ARG A 168 4.74 2.60 -9.42
N ARG A 169 3.42 2.49 -9.16
CA ARG A 169 2.43 3.57 -9.37
C ARG A 169 1.66 3.93 -8.10
N PHE A 170 1.41 2.95 -7.23
CA PHE A 170 0.74 3.16 -5.94
C PHE A 170 1.65 2.79 -4.76
N CYS A 171 1.42 3.43 -3.62
CA CYS A 171 2.11 3.12 -2.37
C CYS A 171 1.08 2.92 -1.25
N ALA A 172 1.33 1.96 -0.36
CA ALA A 172 0.41 1.59 0.69
C ALA A 172 0.49 2.56 1.89
N GLU A 173 -0.66 2.86 2.49
CA GLU A 173 -0.80 3.61 3.74
C GLU A 173 -1.62 2.75 4.70
N ILE A 174 -0.99 2.20 5.74
CA ILE A 174 -1.69 1.31 6.67
C ILE A 174 -2.64 2.15 7.53
N HIS A 175 -3.93 1.81 7.48
CA HIS A 175 -5.01 2.54 8.13
C HIS A 175 -4.79 2.69 9.65
N HIS A 176 -5.21 3.83 10.21
CA HIS A 176 -4.97 4.19 11.61
C HIS A 176 -5.61 3.24 12.63
N ALA A 177 -6.66 2.51 12.25
CA ALA A 177 -7.33 1.53 13.11
C ALA A 177 -6.65 0.13 13.15
N VAL A 178 -5.62 -0.12 12.33
CA VAL A 178 -4.93 -1.42 12.32
C VAL A 178 -4.01 -1.54 13.55
N SER A 179 -4.15 -2.64 14.29
CA SER A 179 -3.34 -2.98 15.47
C SER A 179 -1.91 -3.39 15.13
N SER A 180 -0.98 -3.28 16.09
CA SER A 180 0.45 -3.57 15.85
C SER A 180 0.72 -5.00 15.38
N LYS A 181 0.04 -6.01 15.95
CA LYS A 181 0.15 -7.42 15.48
C LYS A 181 -0.21 -7.58 14.00
N LYS A 182 -1.24 -6.88 13.51
CA LYS A 182 -1.61 -6.88 12.08
C LYS A 182 -0.69 -5.98 11.23
N ARG A 183 -0.07 -4.94 11.81
CA ARG A 183 0.91 -4.08 11.13
C ARG A 183 2.20 -4.82 10.79
N LYS A 184 2.73 -5.64 11.69
CA LYS A 184 3.93 -6.48 11.43
C LYS A 184 3.73 -7.33 10.17
N VAL A 185 2.68 -8.16 10.14
CA VAL A 185 2.31 -9.01 8.97
C VAL A 185 2.11 -8.22 7.67
N ILE A 186 1.49 -7.03 7.72
CA ILE A 186 1.30 -6.19 6.52
C ILE A 186 2.62 -5.60 6.02
N VAL A 187 3.56 -5.25 6.90
CA VAL A 187 4.88 -4.74 6.52
C VAL A 187 5.75 -5.86 5.94
N GLU A 188 5.78 -7.03 6.57
CA GLU A 188 6.50 -8.22 6.10
C GLU A 188 6.02 -8.64 4.70
N ARG A 189 4.70 -8.75 4.49
CA ARG A 189 4.14 -9.04 3.17
C ARG A 189 4.38 -7.93 2.15
N ALA A 190 4.49 -6.66 2.57
CA ALA A 190 4.80 -5.55 1.67
C ALA A 190 6.26 -5.57 1.21
N GLN A 191 7.19 -6.03 2.05
CA GLN A 191 8.58 -6.26 1.67
C GLN A 191 8.65 -7.39 0.63
N GLN A 192 8.00 -8.54 0.88
CA GLN A 192 7.92 -9.66 -0.07
C GLN A 192 7.39 -9.24 -1.46
N LEU A 193 6.33 -8.43 -1.49
CA LEU A 193 5.69 -7.96 -2.73
C LEU A 193 6.39 -6.73 -3.36
N CYS A 194 7.50 -6.25 -2.78
CA CYS A 194 8.19 -5.01 -3.17
C CYS A 194 7.25 -3.79 -3.27
N ILE A 195 6.31 -3.65 -2.32
CA ILE A 195 5.35 -2.53 -2.26
C ILE A 195 5.81 -1.52 -1.20
N ARG A 196 6.01 -0.26 -1.59
CA ARG A 196 6.43 0.78 -0.64
C ARG A 196 5.27 1.20 0.28
N VAL A 197 5.44 1.00 1.57
CA VAL A 197 4.54 1.48 2.63
C VAL A 197 4.98 2.87 3.11
N ILE A 198 4.06 3.82 3.27
CA ILE A 198 4.35 5.19 3.73
C ILE A 198 4.67 5.24 5.23
N ASN A 199 3.97 4.42 6.02
CA ASN A 199 3.96 4.46 7.49
C ASN A 199 4.29 3.10 8.11
N ALA A 200 5.33 2.44 7.60
CA ALA A 200 5.77 1.11 8.04
C ALA A 200 6.08 1.06 9.54
N ASN A 201 6.98 1.93 10.02
CA ASN A 201 7.47 1.97 11.40
C ASN A 201 6.41 2.43 12.43
N ALA A 202 5.18 2.74 12.01
CA ALA A 202 4.17 3.32 12.90
C ALA A 202 3.52 2.26 13.80
N ARG A 203 3.77 2.36 15.11
CA ARG A 203 3.38 1.44 16.21
C ARG A 203 4.10 0.09 16.26
N LEU A 204 5.26 -0.01 15.61
CA LEU A 204 6.21 -1.10 15.83
C LEU A 204 7.41 -0.51 16.57
N ARG A 205 7.92 -1.22 17.58
CA ARG A 205 9.26 -1.00 18.13
C ARG A 205 10.14 -2.14 17.61
N SER A 206 11.41 -1.86 17.38
CA SER A 206 12.47 -2.87 17.47
C SER A 206 12.59 -3.28 18.93
N GLU A 207 12.78 -4.56 19.18
CA GLU A 207 13.55 -4.98 20.36
C GLU A 207 15.02 -4.63 20.06
N GLU A 208 15.67 -3.95 20.99
CA GLU A 208 17.10 -3.65 20.95
C GLU A 208 17.77 -4.81 21.70
N ASN A 209 18.47 -5.68 20.97
CA ASN A 209 19.29 -6.72 21.58
C ASN A 209 20.61 -6.08 22.03
N GLU A 210 20.97 -6.33 23.29
CA GLU A 210 22.31 -6.12 23.85
C GLU A 210 23.28 -7.22 23.36
#